data_AF-A0A1F4Q3S0-F1
#
_entry.id   AF-A0A1F4Q3S0-F1
#
_cell.length_a   1.000
_cell.length_b   1.000
_cell.length_c   1.000
_cell.angle_alpha   90.00
_cell.angle_beta   90.00
_cell.angle_gamma   90.00
#
_symmetry.space_group_name_H-M   'P 1'
#
loop_
_entity.id
_entity.type
_entity.pdbx_description
1 polymer ?
#
loop_
_entity_poly.entity_id
_entity_poly.type
_entity_poly.pdbx_seq_one_letter_code
_entity_poly.pdbx_strand_id
1 'polypeptide(L)'
;MERAEELFYRLKDQGEKAIDEFILMRKSEELFLDFKRSADNGGGRVMHQNDRNNLAKAISGFGNSEGGIIIWGIECSRGIDNADIAKAKAPIQNIKRFVSWIEGAISGSTVPAHPKVQNCCVEINKSGSGYVITLVTKSEIAPHQCVYDKKYYIRSGANFDTTPHAVLAGMFGRRPQPIVYNMYTISPVKIESDSSAEKVIVFSVGFMIGNKGPAIARDLYLHVKMFLPGDNCEAAFEFSDSNFTAYNLFGVWASAMSKDNFRIAPEVIVQPLILHFRLKPPFSKELFIEEVLGCEGAPIRKIEFKQPAQNVERLYNEFIANSMSGKESEEFVKRILKIPKEEAEE
;
A
#
# COMPACT_ATOMS: atom_id res chain seq x y z
N MET A 1 3.38 4.38 1.12
CA MET A 1 3.48 3.75 -0.21
C MET A 1 4.96 3.55 -0.47
N GLU A 2 5.37 2.35 -0.90
CA GLU A 2 6.79 2.09 -1.16
C GLU A 2 7.23 2.78 -2.48
N ARG A 3 8.50 3.13 -2.62
CA ARG A 3 9.01 3.89 -3.80
C ARG A 3 8.75 3.19 -5.14
N ALA A 4 8.74 1.85 -5.16
CA ALA A 4 8.41 1.06 -6.34
C ALA A 4 6.93 1.19 -6.73
N GLU A 5 6.02 1.18 -5.75
CA GLU A 5 4.59 1.37 -5.96
C GLU A 5 4.30 2.79 -6.47
N GLU A 6 4.94 3.81 -5.89
CA GLU A 6 4.82 5.20 -6.36
C GLU A 6 5.22 5.34 -7.83
N LEU A 7 6.33 4.71 -8.25
CA LEU A 7 6.77 4.68 -9.64
C LEU A 7 5.77 3.93 -10.53
N PHE A 8 5.24 2.80 -10.07
CA PHE A 8 4.24 2.02 -10.78
C PHE A 8 2.97 2.82 -11.05
N TYR A 9 2.40 3.46 -10.02
CA TYR A 9 1.19 4.29 -10.17
C TYR A 9 1.47 5.54 -11.02
N ARG A 10 2.64 6.16 -10.90
CA ARG A 10 3.04 7.26 -11.79
C ARG A 10 3.05 6.82 -13.26
N LEU A 11 3.62 5.66 -13.58
CA LEU A 11 3.65 5.13 -14.95
C LEU A 11 2.25 4.77 -15.45
N LYS A 12 1.42 4.21 -14.58
CA LYS A 12 0.02 3.88 -14.88
C LYS A 12 -0.80 5.14 -15.22
N ASP A 13 -0.59 6.23 -14.49
CA ASP A 13 -1.36 7.46 -14.64
C ASP A 13 -0.82 8.37 -15.77
N GLN A 14 0.50 8.51 -15.88
CA GLN A 14 1.15 9.38 -16.87
C GLN A 14 1.41 8.69 -18.22
N GLY A 15 1.38 7.35 -18.24
CA GLY A 15 1.56 6.55 -19.44
C GLY A 15 2.90 6.77 -20.13
N GLU A 16 2.88 6.86 -21.47
CA GLU A 16 4.08 6.97 -22.30
C GLU A 16 4.94 8.20 -21.96
N LYS A 17 4.33 9.29 -21.46
CA LYS A 17 5.07 10.52 -21.10
C LYS A 17 6.10 10.28 -20.00
N ALA A 18 5.78 9.46 -19.00
CA ALA A 18 6.74 9.13 -17.95
C ALA A 18 7.94 8.31 -18.48
N ILE A 19 7.71 7.49 -19.50
CA ILE A 19 8.76 6.72 -20.18
C ILE A 19 9.65 7.66 -21.01
N ASP A 20 9.05 8.62 -21.71
CA ASP A 20 9.79 9.66 -22.43
C ASP A 20 10.71 10.45 -21.50
N GLU A 21 10.25 10.80 -20.31
CA GLU A 21 11.06 11.48 -19.30
C GLU A 21 12.25 10.62 -18.85
N PHE A 22 12.08 9.31 -18.64
CA PHE A 22 13.20 8.44 -18.28
C PHE A 22 14.28 8.37 -19.36
N ILE A 23 13.88 8.31 -20.63
CA ILE A 23 14.81 8.30 -21.76
C ILE A 23 15.52 9.66 -21.89
N LEU A 24 14.76 10.76 -21.82
CA LEU A 24 15.30 12.12 -21.91
C LEU A 24 16.32 12.40 -20.80
N MET A 25 16.02 11.97 -19.58
CA MET A 25 16.89 12.13 -18.41
C MET A 25 18.00 11.08 -18.35
N ARG A 26 18.07 10.14 -19.32
CA ARG A 26 18.98 8.99 -19.32
C ARG A 26 19.00 8.26 -17.98
N LYS A 27 17.81 8.00 -17.43
CA LYS A 27 17.64 7.42 -16.11
C LYS A 27 18.36 6.07 -16.03
N SER A 28 19.29 5.95 -15.08
CA SER A 28 19.97 4.68 -14.77
C SER A 28 19.01 3.71 -14.08
N GLU A 29 19.21 2.42 -14.32
CA GLU A 29 18.68 1.37 -13.46
C GLU A 29 19.18 1.57 -12.03
N GLU A 30 18.31 1.34 -11.06
CA GLU A 30 18.54 1.60 -9.65
C GLU A 30 17.94 0.46 -8.80
N LEU A 31 17.94 0.61 -7.48
CA LEU A 31 17.50 -0.42 -6.53
C LEU A 31 16.06 -0.92 -6.76
N PHE A 32 15.17 -0.10 -7.32
CA PHE A 32 13.73 -0.41 -7.49
C PHE A 32 13.29 -0.30 -8.96
N LEU A 33 14.21 -0.10 -9.91
CA LEU A 33 13.90 0.11 -11.32
C LEU A 33 14.85 -0.69 -12.21
N ASP A 34 14.26 -1.50 -13.08
CA ASP A 34 14.93 -2.33 -14.06
C ASP A 34 14.25 -2.17 -15.44
N PHE A 35 15.04 -2.06 -16.49
CA PHE A 35 14.57 -1.92 -17.86
C PHE A 35 14.89 -3.20 -18.63
N LYS A 36 13.95 -3.65 -19.47
CA LYS A 36 14.19 -4.79 -20.35
C LYS A 36 13.66 -4.53 -21.75
N ARG A 37 14.49 -4.85 -22.74
CA ARG A 37 14.06 -5.05 -24.12
C ARG A 37 13.62 -6.51 -24.26
N SER A 38 12.40 -6.74 -24.74
CA SER A 38 11.95 -8.09 -25.08
C SER A 38 12.79 -8.63 -26.23
N ALA A 39 13.18 -9.90 -26.15
CA ALA A 39 14.07 -10.52 -27.14
C ALA A 39 13.49 -10.51 -28.56
N ASP A 40 12.17 -10.58 -28.72
CA ASP A 40 11.46 -10.57 -30.00
C ASP A 40 10.40 -9.46 -30.10
N ASN A 41 10.45 -8.46 -29.20
CA ASN A 41 9.45 -7.40 -29.06
C ASN A 41 8.00 -7.92 -28.97
N GLY A 42 7.82 -9.13 -28.41
CA GLY A 42 6.53 -9.82 -28.32
C GLY A 42 5.99 -10.33 -29.66
N GLY A 43 6.83 -10.42 -30.69
CA GLY A 43 6.46 -10.88 -32.03
C GLY A 43 6.19 -12.39 -32.13
N GLY A 44 6.67 -13.20 -31.17
CA GLY A 44 6.50 -14.64 -31.15
C GLY A 44 5.07 -15.14 -30.98
N ARG A 45 4.90 -16.47 -31.01
CA ARG A 45 3.63 -17.15 -30.66
C ARG A 45 3.50 -17.42 -29.17
N VAL A 46 4.63 -17.49 -28.46
CA VAL A 46 4.77 -17.68 -27.02
C VAL A 46 5.85 -16.75 -26.51
N MET A 47 5.84 -16.43 -25.22
CA MET A 47 6.91 -15.62 -24.61
C MET A 47 8.28 -16.25 -24.78
N HIS A 48 9.22 -15.46 -25.28
CA HIS A 48 10.59 -15.88 -25.53
C HIS A 48 11.27 -16.36 -24.24
N GLN A 49 12.13 -17.37 -24.34
CA GLN A 49 12.77 -17.98 -23.16
C GLN A 49 13.65 -16.98 -22.38
N ASN A 50 14.36 -16.09 -23.07
CA ASN A 50 15.14 -15.03 -22.42
C ASN A 50 14.24 -14.09 -21.59
N ASP A 51 13.06 -13.73 -22.10
CA ASP A 51 12.13 -12.86 -21.38
C ASP A 51 11.57 -13.59 -20.15
N ARG A 52 11.26 -14.89 -20.28
CA ARG A 52 10.88 -15.74 -19.13
C ARG A 52 11.97 -15.81 -18.06
N ASN A 53 13.22 -15.99 -18.47
CA ASN A 53 14.35 -16.06 -17.55
C ASN A 53 14.59 -14.71 -16.86
N ASN A 54 14.49 -13.60 -17.60
CA ASN A 54 14.59 -12.25 -17.05
C ASN A 54 13.48 -11.98 -16.04
N LEU A 55 12.23 -12.36 -16.35
CA LEU A 55 11.10 -12.25 -15.43
C LEU A 55 11.36 -13.05 -14.15
N ALA A 56 11.75 -14.32 -14.26
CA ALA A 56 12.01 -15.17 -13.10
C ALA A 56 13.15 -14.66 -12.22
N LYS A 57 14.23 -14.18 -12.84
CA LYS A 57 15.36 -13.57 -12.14
C LYS A 57 14.96 -12.29 -11.41
N ALA A 58 14.16 -11.45 -12.06
CA ALA A 58 13.70 -10.19 -11.47
C ALA A 58 12.68 -10.41 -10.35
N ILE A 59 11.74 -11.35 -10.48
CA ILE A 59 10.82 -11.73 -9.40
C ILE A 59 11.59 -12.26 -8.19
N SER A 60 12.58 -13.14 -8.40
CA SER A 60 13.46 -13.62 -7.34
C SER A 60 14.24 -12.47 -6.70
N GLY A 61 14.91 -11.66 -7.52
CA GLY A 61 15.76 -10.56 -7.07
C GLY A 61 15.03 -9.49 -6.27
N PHE A 62 13.92 -8.97 -6.80
CA PHE A 62 13.11 -7.95 -6.14
C PHE A 62 12.34 -8.52 -4.94
N GLY A 63 11.73 -9.70 -5.06
CA GLY A 63 10.99 -10.33 -3.97
C GLY A 63 11.88 -10.68 -2.76
N ASN A 64 13.16 -10.98 -3.00
CA ASN A 64 14.16 -11.21 -1.96
C ASN A 64 14.79 -9.92 -1.40
N SER A 65 14.41 -8.76 -1.94
CA SER A 65 14.93 -7.44 -1.58
C SER A 65 13.76 -6.52 -1.19
N GLU A 66 13.85 -5.21 -1.46
CA GLU A 66 12.81 -4.22 -1.11
C GLU A 66 11.73 -4.06 -2.20
N GLY A 67 11.53 -5.07 -3.06
CA GLY A 67 10.66 -4.95 -4.23
C GLY A 67 11.25 -4.06 -5.34
N GLY A 68 10.48 -3.87 -6.41
CA GLY A 68 10.88 -3.05 -7.57
C GLY A 68 9.94 -3.18 -8.76
N ILE A 69 10.22 -2.40 -9.80
CA ILE A 69 9.49 -2.44 -11.07
C ILE A 69 10.40 -2.82 -12.23
N ILE A 70 9.83 -3.54 -13.19
CA ILE A 70 10.44 -3.87 -14.47
C ILE A 70 9.64 -3.13 -15.56
N ILE A 71 10.33 -2.41 -16.43
CA ILE A 71 9.73 -1.76 -17.60
C ILE A 71 10.17 -2.50 -18.86
N TRP A 72 9.24 -3.24 -19.45
CA TRP A 72 9.44 -3.98 -20.69
C TRP A 72 9.20 -3.10 -21.92
N GLY A 73 10.08 -3.23 -22.90
CA GLY A 73 10.05 -2.48 -24.15
C GLY A 73 10.97 -1.26 -24.16
N ILE A 74 12.02 -1.26 -23.34
CA ILE A 74 13.04 -0.20 -23.30
C ILE A 74 14.40 -0.78 -23.64
N GLU A 75 15.08 -0.15 -24.59
CA GLU A 75 16.47 -0.45 -24.90
C GLU A 75 17.40 0.36 -23.98
N CYS A 76 18.36 -0.34 -23.39
CA CYS A 76 19.39 0.24 -22.54
C CYS A 76 20.74 0.32 -23.23
N SER A 77 21.58 1.20 -22.71
CA SER A 77 23.02 1.23 -23.02
C SER A 77 23.83 1.43 -21.76
N ARG A 78 25.12 1.12 -21.80
CA ARG A 78 26.01 1.38 -20.68
C ARG A 78 26.30 2.88 -20.56
N GLY A 79 26.07 3.41 -19.35
CA GLY A 79 26.49 4.73 -18.92
C GLY A 79 27.98 4.82 -18.64
N ILE A 80 28.44 6.02 -18.26
CA ILE A 80 29.85 6.32 -17.94
C ILE A 80 30.32 5.55 -16.69
N ASP A 81 29.40 5.26 -15.78
CA ASP A 81 29.56 4.51 -14.54
C ASP A 81 29.33 2.99 -14.71
N ASN A 82 29.22 2.51 -15.95
CA ASN A 82 28.81 1.14 -16.30
C ASN A 82 27.39 0.74 -15.85
N ALA A 83 26.56 1.68 -15.39
CA ALA A 83 25.15 1.39 -15.13
C ALA A 83 24.36 1.34 -16.45
N ASP A 84 23.36 0.47 -16.54
CA ASP A 84 22.46 0.46 -17.69
C ASP A 84 21.50 1.66 -17.58
N ILE A 85 21.49 2.49 -18.63
CA ILE A 85 20.65 3.70 -18.74
C ILE A 85 19.62 3.52 -19.85
N ALA A 86 18.42 4.06 -19.63
CA ALA A 86 17.38 4.11 -20.65
C ALA A 86 17.86 4.91 -21.86
N LYS A 87 17.82 4.30 -23.05
CA LYS A 87 18.33 4.89 -24.30
C LYS A 87 17.25 5.12 -25.33
N ALA A 88 16.42 4.12 -25.60
CA ALA A 88 15.46 4.18 -26.68
C ALA A 88 14.20 3.34 -26.40
N LYS A 89 13.11 3.74 -27.05
CA LYS A 89 11.84 3.00 -27.06
C LYS A 89 11.99 1.75 -27.94
N ALA A 90 11.59 0.59 -27.41
CA ALA A 90 11.53 -0.68 -28.12
C ALA A 90 10.16 -1.33 -27.87
N PRO A 91 9.07 -0.73 -28.38
CA PRO A 91 7.71 -1.11 -27.99
C PRO A 91 7.38 -2.55 -28.37
N ILE A 92 6.62 -3.20 -27.49
CA ILE A 92 6.07 -4.53 -27.68
C ILE A 92 4.89 -4.43 -28.64
N GLN A 93 4.86 -5.27 -29.68
CA GLN A 93 3.90 -5.13 -30.78
C GLN A 93 2.44 -5.42 -30.37
N ASN A 94 2.22 -6.45 -29.55
CA ASN A 94 0.92 -6.82 -29.01
C ASN A 94 0.99 -6.88 -27.49
N ILE A 95 0.77 -5.74 -26.87
CA ILE A 95 0.97 -5.54 -25.43
C ILE A 95 0.06 -6.42 -24.57
N LYS A 96 -1.22 -6.55 -24.95
CA LYS A 96 -2.21 -7.34 -24.19
C LYS A 96 -1.83 -8.81 -24.15
N ARG A 97 -1.40 -9.35 -25.31
CA ARG A 97 -0.90 -10.73 -25.39
C ARG A 97 0.36 -10.93 -24.55
N PHE A 98 1.28 -9.97 -24.58
CA PHE A 98 2.52 -10.04 -23.81
C PHE A 98 2.25 -10.02 -22.29
N VAL A 99 1.30 -9.19 -21.83
CA VAL A 99 0.83 -9.22 -20.44
C VAL A 99 0.27 -10.58 -20.07
N SER A 100 -0.63 -11.15 -20.88
CA SER A 100 -1.18 -12.49 -20.60
C SER A 100 -0.08 -13.56 -20.53
N TRP A 101 1.00 -13.42 -21.28
CA TRP A 101 2.14 -14.33 -21.15
C TRP A 101 2.94 -14.13 -19.86
N ILE A 102 3.17 -12.88 -19.45
CA ILE A 102 3.82 -12.59 -18.16
C ILE A 102 2.98 -13.17 -17.03
N GLU A 103 1.67 -12.88 -17.01
CA GLU A 103 0.72 -13.39 -16.01
C GLU A 103 0.75 -14.91 -15.91
N GLY A 104 0.70 -15.60 -17.05
CA GLY A 104 0.79 -17.07 -17.11
C GLY A 104 2.16 -17.64 -16.67
N ALA A 105 3.22 -16.82 -16.64
CA ALA A 105 4.57 -17.24 -16.25
C ALA A 105 4.90 -16.96 -14.77
N ILE A 106 4.18 -16.06 -14.09
CA ILE A 106 4.50 -15.62 -12.72
C ILE A 106 4.53 -16.80 -11.73
N SER A 107 3.49 -17.64 -11.71
CA SER A 107 3.38 -18.74 -10.74
C SER A 107 4.49 -19.78 -10.87
N GLY A 108 5.03 -19.96 -12.08
CA GLY A 108 6.14 -20.88 -12.37
C GLY A 108 7.52 -20.23 -12.36
N SER A 109 7.63 -18.94 -12.02
CA SER A 109 8.90 -18.21 -12.07
C SER A 109 9.79 -18.48 -10.86
N THR A 110 9.19 -18.65 -9.68
CA THR A 110 9.92 -18.86 -8.42
C THR A 110 9.31 -19.94 -7.54
N VAL A 111 10.11 -20.49 -6.61
CA VAL A 111 9.65 -21.37 -5.53
C VAL A 111 10.06 -20.79 -4.18
N PRO A 112 9.11 -20.48 -3.27
CA PRO A 112 7.67 -20.42 -3.53
C PRO A 112 7.34 -19.37 -4.61
N ALA A 113 6.14 -19.46 -5.19
CA ALA A 113 5.66 -18.43 -6.11
C ALA A 113 5.53 -17.09 -5.37
N HIS A 114 5.87 -15.99 -6.02
CA HIS A 114 5.70 -14.66 -5.43
C HIS A 114 4.21 -14.28 -5.43
N PRO A 115 3.60 -14.02 -4.26
CA PRO A 115 2.14 -13.86 -4.16
C PRO A 115 1.65 -12.52 -4.72
N LYS A 116 2.51 -11.50 -4.77
CA LYS A 116 2.12 -10.12 -5.09
C LYS A 116 2.95 -9.53 -6.23
N VAL A 117 2.61 -9.93 -7.46
CA VAL A 117 3.17 -9.37 -8.71
C VAL A 117 2.03 -8.78 -9.53
N GLN A 118 2.14 -7.51 -9.91
CA GLN A 118 1.12 -6.80 -10.69
C GLN A 118 1.67 -6.37 -12.05
N ASN A 119 0.82 -6.37 -13.07
CA ASN A 119 1.20 -5.90 -14.40
C ASN A 119 0.26 -4.78 -14.87
N CYS A 120 0.79 -3.78 -15.58
CA CYS A 120 -0.04 -2.83 -16.30
C CYS A 120 0.47 -2.56 -17.71
N CYS A 121 -0.46 -2.23 -18.60
CA CYS A 121 -0.17 -1.83 -19.98
C CYS A 121 -0.01 -0.31 -20.08
N VAL A 122 0.99 0.14 -20.82
CA VAL A 122 1.11 1.51 -21.33
C VAL A 122 1.04 1.47 -22.85
N GLU A 123 -0.13 1.76 -23.41
CA GLU A 123 -0.37 1.74 -24.87
C GLU A 123 0.14 3.00 -25.57
N ILE A 124 0.71 2.83 -26.77
CA ILE A 124 1.09 3.93 -27.67
C ILE A 124 -0.06 4.18 -28.65
N ASN A 125 -0.65 5.37 -28.61
CA ASN A 125 -1.63 5.86 -29.59
C ASN A 125 -2.74 4.86 -29.96
N LYS A 126 -3.15 3.99 -29.02
CA LYS A 126 -4.16 2.92 -29.22
C LYS A 126 -3.85 1.94 -30.36
N SER A 127 -2.58 1.81 -30.74
CA SER A 127 -2.11 0.91 -31.81
C SER A 127 -2.12 -0.58 -31.42
N GLY A 128 -2.29 -0.88 -30.13
CA GLY A 128 -2.09 -2.22 -29.57
C GLY A 128 -0.61 -2.52 -29.23
N SER A 129 0.31 -1.64 -29.60
CA SER A 129 1.72 -1.70 -29.20
C SER A 129 2.01 -0.80 -27.99
N GLY A 130 3.04 -1.11 -27.22
CA GLY A 130 3.44 -0.29 -26.07
C GLY A 130 4.42 -0.96 -25.12
N TYR A 131 4.30 -0.65 -23.83
CA TYR A 131 5.23 -1.08 -22.77
C TYR A 131 4.48 -1.78 -21.65
N VAL A 132 5.07 -2.83 -21.09
CA VAL A 132 4.51 -3.51 -19.92
C VAL A 132 5.29 -3.10 -18.69
N ILE A 133 4.60 -2.71 -17.63
CA ILE A 133 5.21 -2.47 -16.32
C ILE A 133 4.85 -3.64 -15.42
N THR A 134 5.84 -4.29 -14.84
CA THR A 134 5.66 -5.36 -13.85
C THR A 134 6.15 -4.86 -12.50
N LEU A 135 5.26 -4.75 -11.51
CA LEU A 135 5.57 -4.46 -10.12
C LEU A 135 5.75 -5.78 -9.36
N VAL A 136 6.91 -5.94 -8.73
CA VAL A 136 7.19 -7.00 -7.77
C VAL A 136 7.32 -6.34 -6.40
N THR A 137 6.36 -6.56 -5.52
CA THR A 137 6.41 -6.01 -4.16
C THR A 137 7.46 -6.71 -3.31
N LYS A 138 7.84 -6.13 -2.18
CA LYS A 138 8.62 -6.83 -1.17
C LYS A 138 7.87 -8.07 -0.69
N SER A 139 8.57 -9.20 -0.56
CA SER A 139 7.95 -10.45 -0.10
C SER A 139 8.17 -10.71 1.38
N GLU A 140 7.08 -11.02 2.07
CA GLU A 140 7.08 -11.49 3.46
C GLU A 140 7.45 -12.98 3.59
N ILE A 141 7.44 -13.73 2.49
CA ILE A 141 7.74 -15.17 2.45
C ILE A 141 9.06 -15.49 1.75
N ALA A 142 9.92 -14.48 1.58
CA ALA A 142 11.27 -14.67 1.07
C ALA A 142 12.04 -15.71 1.94
N PRO A 143 12.92 -16.53 1.35
CA PRO A 143 13.49 -16.36 0.02
C PRO A 143 12.75 -17.08 -1.12
N HIS A 144 12.73 -16.48 -2.30
CA HIS A 144 12.20 -16.99 -3.57
C HIS A 144 13.34 -17.51 -4.47
N GLN A 145 13.35 -18.82 -4.73
CA GLN A 145 14.29 -19.46 -5.64
C GLN A 145 13.84 -19.30 -7.09
N CYS A 146 14.71 -18.84 -7.99
CA CYS A 146 14.44 -18.84 -9.43
C CYS A 146 14.30 -20.28 -9.95
N VAL A 147 13.20 -20.57 -10.67
CA VAL A 147 12.92 -21.93 -11.16
C VAL A 147 13.87 -22.36 -12.26
N TYR A 148 14.33 -21.42 -13.10
CA TYR A 148 15.12 -21.70 -14.30
C TYR A 148 16.51 -22.27 -13.98
N ASP A 149 17.24 -21.67 -13.05
CA ASP A 149 18.63 -22.05 -12.72
C ASP A 149 18.82 -22.48 -11.27
N LYS A 150 17.73 -22.54 -10.49
CA LYS A 150 17.70 -22.94 -9.07
C LYS A 150 18.56 -22.05 -8.17
N LYS A 151 18.84 -20.81 -8.58
CA LYS A 151 19.55 -19.83 -7.75
C LYS A 151 18.59 -18.90 -7.03
N TYR A 152 19.06 -18.33 -5.93
CA TYR A 152 18.41 -17.20 -5.27
C TYR A 152 19.09 -15.94 -5.76
N TYR A 153 18.30 -14.93 -6.11
CA TYR A 153 18.80 -13.63 -6.51
C TYR A 153 18.42 -12.57 -5.48
N ILE A 154 19.26 -11.55 -5.34
CA ILE A 154 18.97 -10.30 -4.63
C ILE A 154 19.29 -9.12 -5.54
N ARG A 155 18.65 -7.99 -5.29
CA ARG A 155 18.99 -6.73 -5.95
C ARG A 155 20.21 -6.12 -5.27
N SER A 156 21.22 -5.82 -6.08
CA SER A 156 22.49 -5.22 -5.67
C SER A 156 22.78 -4.05 -6.62
N GLY A 157 22.41 -2.84 -6.19
CA GLY A 157 22.40 -1.67 -7.06
C GLY A 157 21.49 -1.86 -8.26
N ALA A 158 22.07 -1.86 -9.47
CA ALA A 158 21.37 -2.07 -10.74
C ALA A 158 21.28 -3.54 -11.18
N ASN A 159 21.90 -4.48 -10.45
CA ASN A 159 22.01 -5.87 -10.88
C ASN A 159 21.21 -6.84 -10.02
N PHE A 160 20.85 -7.97 -10.61
CA PHE A 160 20.40 -9.15 -9.88
C PHE A 160 21.57 -10.12 -9.69
N ASP A 161 22.15 -10.09 -8.50
CA ASP A 161 23.28 -10.92 -8.11
C ASP A 161 22.79 -12.18 -7.38
N THR A 162 23.54 -13.28 -7.51
CA THR A 162 23.25 -14.49 -6.73
C THR A 162 23.40 -14.19 -5.25
N THR A 163 22.41 -14.56 -4.45
CA THR A 163 22.38 -14.32 -3.01
C THR A 163 23.59 -14.98 -2.33
N PRO A 164 24.44 -14.21 -1.63
CA PRO A 164 25.55 -14.78 -0.87
C PRO A 164 25.07 -15.76 0.20
N HIS A 165 25.86 -16.80 0.49
CA HIS A 165 25.48 -17.86 1.43
C HIS A 165 25.00 -17.33 2.79
N ALA A 166 25.74 -16.40 3.40
CA ALA A 166 25.38 -15.84 4.70
C ALA A 166 24.06 -15.06 4.68
N VAL A 167 23.79 -14.31 3.60
CA VAL A 167 22.53 -13.59 3.40
C VAL A 167 21.39 -14.59 3.26
N LEU A 168 21.56 -15.61 2.41
CA LEU A 168 20.54 -16.65 2.18
C LEU A 168 20.24 -17.44 3.47
N ALA A 169 21.26 -17.81 4.24
CA ALA A 169 21.09 -18.47 5.54
C ALA A 169 20.30 -17.57 6.50
N GLY A 170 20.58 -16.26 6.51
CA GLY A 170 19.80 -15.27 7.25
C GLY A 170 18.34 -15.19 6.80
N MET A 171 18.06 -15.30 5.49
CA MET A 171 16.69 -15.31 4.96
C MET A 171 15.89 -16.54 5.42
N PHE A 172 16.49 -17.74 5.41
CA PHE A 172 15.86 -18.94 5.96
C PHE A 172 15.70 -18.91 7.48
N GLY A 173 16.59 -18.21 8.18
CA GLY A 173 16.54 -18.05 9.63
C GLY A 173 15.56 -16.97 10.11
N ARG A 174 14.91 -16.21 9.20
CA ARG A 174 13.94 -15.19 9.58
C ARG A 174 12.77 -15.86 10.29
N ARG A 175 12.60 -15.53 11.57
CA ARG A 175 11.37 -15.90 12.28
C ARG A 175 10.21 -15.20 11.59
N PRO A 176 9.07 -15.90 11.38
CA PRO A 176 7.84 -15.27 10.94
C PRO A 176 7.58 -14.00 11.77
N GLN A 177 7.27 -12.89 11.11
CA GLN A 177 6.97 -11.62 11.78
C GLN A 177 5.46 -11.40 11.85
N PRO A 178 4.94 -10.76 12.91
CA PRO A 178 3.57 -10.28 12.90
C PRO A 178 3.40 -9.18 11.85
N ILE A 179 2.19 -9.08 11.29
CA ILE A 179 1.83 -8.03 10.33
C ILE A 179 0.55 -7.39 10.86
N VAL A 180 0.70 -6.28 11.58
CA VAL A 180 -0.45 -5.58 12.15
C VAL A 180 -1.05 -4.59 11.16
N TYR A 181 -2.37 -4.50 11.17
CA TYR A 181 -3.12 -3.60 10.31
C TYR A 181 -4.29 -2.99 11.09
N ASN A 182 -4.72 -1.83 10.64
CA ASN A 182 -5.85 -1.11 11.20
C ASN A 182 -7.16 -1.55 10.53
N MET A 183 -8.24 -1.52 11.29
CA MET A 183 -9.62 -1.60 10.79
C MET A 183 -10.49 -0.61 11.56
N TYR A 184 -11.67 -0.28 11.03
CA TYR A 184 -12.57 0.67 11.66
C TYR A 184 -13.97 0.07 11.84
N THR A 185 -14.55 0.26 13.03
CA THR A 185 -15.99 0.10 13.23
C THR A 185 -16.65 1.47 13.25
N ILE A 186 -17.83 1.58 12.66
CA ILE A 186 -18.56 2.85 12.57
C ILE A 186 -19.93 2.65 13.23
N SER A 187 -20.26 3.47 14.21
CA SER A 187 -21.61 3.46 14.79
C SER A 187 -22.62 4.09 13.82
N PRO A 188 -23.92 3.78 13.94
CA PRO A 188 -24.95 4.56 13.27
C PRO A 188 -24.80 6.06 13.58
N VAL A 189 -24.99 6.88 12.55
CA VAL A 189 -24.93 8.35 12.68
C VAL A 189 -26.29 8.84 13.16
N LYS A 190 -26.29 9.68 14.20
CA LYS A 190 -27.49 10.30 14.77
C LYS A 190 -27.46 11.80 14.53
N ILE A 191 -28.64 12.38 14.39
CA ILE A 191 -28.81 13.84 14.41
C ILE A 191 -29.48 14.17 15.73
N GLU A 192 -28.78 14.94 16.55
CA GLU A 192 -29.30 15.52 17.78
C GLU A 192 -29.60 17.00 17.54
N SER A 193 -30.44 17.59 18.38
CA SER A 193 -30.58 19.03 18.47
C SER A 193 -29.92 19.48 19.77
N ASP A 194 -29.09 20.52 19.70
CA ASP A 194 -28.55 21.13 20.90
C ASP A 194 -29.60 22.00 21.62
N SER A 195 -29.23 22.60 22.74
CA SER A 195 -30.07 23.53 23.50
C SER A 195 -30.54 24.76 22.72
N SER A 196 -29.91 25.07 21.58
CA SER A 196 -30.25 26.18 20.68
C SER A 196 -31.08 25.74 19.47
N ALA A 197 -31.53 24.48 19.45
CA ALA A 197 -32.18 23.82 18.31
C ALA A 197 -31.33 23.72 17.04
N GLU A 198 -30.01 23.92 17.15
CA GLU A 198 -29.08 23.66 16.07
C GLU A 198 -28.83 22.15 15.97
N LYS A 199 -28.82 21.63 14.75
CA LYS A 199 -28.56 20.21 14.50
C LYS A 199 -27.09 19.89 14.82
N VAL A 200 -26.85 18.71 15.37
CA VAL A 200 -25.53 18.16 15.70
C VAL A 200 -25.46 16.75 15.16
N ILE A 201 -24.43 16.44 14.38
CA ILE A 201 -24.19 15.08 13.90
C ILE A 201 -23.35 14.33 14.92
N VAL A 202 -23.83 13.18 15.39
CA VAL A 202 -23.17 12.36 16.41
C VAL A 202 -22.89 10.96 15.86
N PHE A 203 -21.65 10.51 15.98
CA PHE A 203 -21.23 9.16 15.58
C PHE A 203 -19.96 8.75 16.34
N SER A 204 -19.60 7.46 16.26
CA SER A 204 -18.40 6.92 16.89
C SER A 204 -17.62 6.08 15.89
N VAL A 205 -16.29 6.10 16.01
CA VAL A 205 -15.38 5.29 15.22
C VAL A 205 -14.49 4.48 16.14
N GLY A 206 -14.62 3.15 16.10
CA GLY A 206 -13.71 2.24 16.78
C GLY A 206 -12.47 2.00 15.93
N PHE A 207 -11.30 2.15 16.54
CA PHE A 207 -10.01 1.87 15.92
C PHE A 207 -9.56 0.48 16.36
N MET A 208 -9.44 -0.42 15.39
CA MET A 208 -9.10 -1.82 15.62
C MET A 208 -7.69 -2.12 15.11
N ILE A 209 -7.01 -3.04 15.80
CA ILE A 209 -5.74 -3.62 15.36
C ILE A 209 -5.99 -5.10 15.07
N GLY A 210 -5.72 -5.53 13.84
CA GLY A 210 -5.68 -6.94 13.45
C GLY A 210 -4.25 -7.41 13.21
N ASN A 211 -4.03 -8.72 13.22
CA ASN A 211 -2.76 -9.33 12.83
C ASN A 211 -2.97 -10.32 11.69
N LYS A 212 -2.50 -10.00 10.48
CA LYS A 212 -2.52 -10.89 9.32
C LYS A 212 -1.18 -11.56 9.05
N GLY A 213 -0.24 -11.41 9.99
CA GLY A 213 1.07 -12.03 9.91
C GLY A 213 1.04 -13.47 10.40
N PRO A 214 1.97 -14.32 9.93
CA PRO A 214 2.08 -15.71 10.36
C PRO A 214 2.58 -15.90 11.81
N ALA A 215 2.96 -14.83 12.51
CA ALA A 215 3.45 -14.86 13.88
C ALA A 215 2.52 -14.16 14.86
N ILE A 216 2.64 -14.50 16.14
CA ILE A 216 1.93 -13.82 17.24
C ILE A 216 2.47 -12.39 17.40
N ALA A 217 1.57 -11.40 17.46
CA ALA A 217 1.94 -10.01 17.74
C ALA A 217 1.91 -9.71 19.25
N ARG A 218 2.88 -8.92 19.71
CA ARG A 218 3.10 -8.51 21.12
C ARG A 218 3.42 -7.03 21.19
N ASP A 219 3.26 -6.43 22.36
CA ASP A 219 3.53 -5.00 22.60
C ASP A 219 2.84 -4.11 21.56
N LEU A 220 1.54 -4.38 21.35
CA LEU A 220 0.69 -3.65 20.43
C LEU A 220 0.51 -2.22 20.94
N TYR A 221 0.60 -1.25 20.06
CA TYR A 221 0.30 0.15 20.38
C TYR A 221 -0.55 0.80 19.30
N LEU A 222 -1.36 1.75 19.74
CA LEU A 222 -2.16 2.64 18.92
C LEU A 222 -2.07 4.05 19.50
N HIS A 223 -1.69 5.00 18.67
CA HIS A 223 -1.74 6.41 18.96
C HIS A 223 -2.69 7.09 17.99
N VAL A 224 -3.58 7.92 18.51
CA VAL A 224 -4.48 8.74 17.72
C VAL A 224 -4.30 10.19 18.13
N LYS A 225 -4.04 11.04 17.15
CA LYS A 225 -3.98 12.49 17.30
C LYS A 225 -5.10 13.11 16.47
N MET A 226 -5.84 14.08 17.00
CA MET A 226 -6.91 14.72 16.26
C MET A 226 -6.96 16.25 16.42
N PHE A 227 -7.44 16.92 15.38
CA PHE A 227 -7.89 18.32 15.43
C PHE A 227 -9.26 18.43 14.77
N LEU A 228 -10.18 19.08 15.47
CA LEU A 228 -11.57 19.22 15.05
C LEU A 228 -11.77 20.42 14.10
N PRO A 229 -12.78 20.37 13.21
CA PRO A 229 -12.97 21.36 12.16
C PRO A 229 -13.60 22.68 12.62
N GLY A 230 -13.93 22.83 13.91
CA GLY A 230 -14.53 24.05 14.44
C GLY A 230 -14.62 24.01 15.96
N ASP A 231 -14.81 25.19 16.58
CA ASP A 231 -14.80 25.33 18.05
C ASP A 231 -16.06 24.77 18.71
N ASN A 232 -17.13 24.59 17.93
CA ASN A 232 -18.38 23.96 18.37
C ASN A 232 -18.37 22.43 18.23
N CYS A 233 -17.31 21.85 17.66
CA CYS A 233 -17.17 20.40 17.55
C CYS A 233 -16.56 19.83 18.83
N GLU A 234 -17.03 18.67 19.22
CA GLU A 234 -16.50 17.93 20.37
C GLU A 234 -16.10 16.51 19.93
N ALA A 235 -15.10 15.96 20.60
CA ALA A 235 -14.83 14.54 20.52
C ALA A 235 -14.22 14.00 21.81
N ALA A 236 -14.46 12.73 22.08
CA ALA A 236 -14.05 12.05 23.30
C ALA A 236 -13.47 10.68 22.97
N PHE A 237 -12.36 10.35 23.63
CA PHE A 237 -11.76 9.03 23.57
C PHE A 237 -12.38 8.11 24.63
N GLU A 238 -12.79 6.92 24.21
CA GLU A 238 -13.17 5.82 25.08
C GLU A 238 -12.16 4.66 24.90
N PHE A 239 -11.73 4.09 26.01
CA PHE A 239 -10.81 2.94 26.05
C PHE A 239 -11.54 1.77 26.73
N SER A 240 -12.08 0.85 25.93
CA SER A 240 -12.94 -0.23 26.42
C SER A 240 -12.21 -1.57 26.58
N ASP A 241 -11.05 -1.74 25.96
CA ASP A 241 -10.28 -2.99 26.05
C ASP A 241 -9.37 -3.01 27.29
N SER A 242 -9.76 -3.81 28.27
CA SER A 242 -9.00 -4.00 29.52
C SER A 242 -7.60 -4.61 29.33
N ASN A 243 -7.28 -5.12 28.14
CA ASN A 243 -5.94 -5.61 27.82
C ASN A 243 -4.95 -4.49 27.49
N PHE A 244 -5.41 -3.25 27.39
CA PHE A 244 -4.59 -2.09 27.10
C PHE A 244 -4.49 -1.16 28.30
N THR A 245 -3.33 -0.54 28.44
CA THR A 245 -3.13 0.66 29.27
C THR A 245 -3.21 1.86 28.35
N ALA A 246 -4.09 2.81 28.69
CA ALA A 246 -4.33 3.96 27.84
C ALA A 246 -4.37 5.28 28.61
N TYR A 247 -4.01 6.35 27.91
CA TYR A 247 -4.10 7.73 28.40
C TYR A 247 -4.42 8.68 27.26
N ASN A 248 -4.96 9.84 27.59
CA ASN A 248 -5.12 10.94 26.65
C ASN A 248 -4.50 12.23 27.21
N LEU A 249 -4.09 13.13 26.30
CA LEU A 249 -3.50 14.43 26.63
C LEU A 249 -4.33 15.53 25.98
N PHE A 250 -4.95 16.35 26.83
CA PHE A 250 -5.74 17.53 26.43
C PHE A 250 -6.86 17.24 25.42
N GLY A 251 -7.38 16.00 25.40
CA GLY A 251 -8.39 15.58 24.43
C GLY A 251 -7.91 15.58 22.96
N VAL A 252 -6.62 15.83 22.70
CA VAL A 252 -6.04 15.90 21.34
C VAL A 252 -5.30 14.61 21.00
N TRP A 253 -4.60 14.05 21.98
CA TRP A 253 -3.81 12.84 21.81
C TRP A 253 -4.39 11.72 22.65
N ALA A 254 -4.46 10.53 22.10
CA ALA A 254 -4.74 9.30 22.81
C ALA A 254 -3.68 8.25 22.48
N SER A 255 -3.31 7.49 23.48
CA SER A 255 -2.33 6.42 23.37
C SER A 255 -2.86 5.20 24.11
N ALA A 256 -2.86 4.05 23.46
CA ALA A 256 -3.16 2.75 24.05
C ALA A 256 -2.01 1.79 23.75
N MET A 257 -1.52 1.09 24.76
CA MET A 257 -0.47 0.08 24.65
C MET A 257 -0.93 -1.20 25.34
N SER A 258 -0.73 -2.36 24.72
CA SER A 258 -1.11 -3.64 25.30
C SER A 258 -0.30 -3.91 26.55
N LYS A 259 -0.91 -4.58 27.54
CA LYS A 259 -0.21 -5.09 28.72
C LYS A 259 0.75 -6.21 28.32
N ASP A 260 1.85 -6.38 29.07
CA ASP A 260 2.96 -7.30 28.76
C ASP A 260 2.56 -8.74 28.38
N ASN A 261 1.48 -9.27 28.98
CA ASN A 261 1.03 -10.65 28.74
C ASN A 261 -0.03 -10.76 27.62
N PHE A 262 -0.49 -9.64 27.09
CA PHE A 262 -1.47 -9.63 26.02
C PHE A 262 -0.79 -9.78 24.67
N ARG A 263 -1.35 -10.67 23.86
CA ARG A 263 -0.82 -11.01 22.54
C ARG A 263 -1.95 -11.44 21.64
N ILE A 264 -1.86 -11.11 20.35
CA ILE A 264 -2.87 -11.50 19.37
C ILE A 264 -2.27 -12.51 18.40
N ALA A 265 -2.98 -13.62 18.20
CA ALA A 265 -2.62 -14.64 17.21
C ALA A 265 -2.89 -14.13 15.78
N PRO A 266 -2.42 -14.83 14.73
CA PRO A 266 -2.86 -14.55 13.37
C PRO A 266 -4.39 -14.57 13.27
N GLU A 267 -4.94 -13.67 12.46
CA GLU A 267 -6.37 -13.44 12.21
C GLU A 267 -7.19 -12.93 13.41
N VAL A 268 -6.54 -12.60 14.54
CA VAL A 268 -7.23 -11.99 15.70
C VAL A 268 -7.23 -10.47 15.58
N ILE A 269 -8.38 -9.87 15.91
CA ILE A 269 -8.63 -8.43 15.92
C ILE A 269 -8.99 -7.96 17.33
N VAL A 270 -8.52 -6.78 17.71
CA VAL A 270 -8.79 -6.11 18.99
C VAL A 270 -9.17 -4.65 18.76
N GLN A 271 -9.93 -4.04 19.69
CA GLN A 271 -10.38 -2.65 19.58
C GLN A 271 -9.97 -1.83 20.81
N PRO A 272 -8.74 -1.31 20.88
CA PRO A 272 -8.25 -0.58 22.05
C PRO A 272 -8.89 0.80 22.26
N LEU A 273 -9.45 1.41 21.21
CA LEU A 273 -9.86 2.82 21.24
C LEU A 273 -11.13 3.06 20.43
N ILE A 274 -12.04 3.85 20.98
CA ILE A 274 -13.20 4.41 20.27
C ILE A 274 -13.11 5.93 20.36
N LEU A 275 -13.38 6.61 19.25
CA LEU A 275 -13.49 8.06 19.19
C LEU A 275 -14.94 8.46 18.91
N HIS A 276 -15.55 9.15 19.86
CA HIS A 276 -16.90 9.71 19.72
C HIS A 276 -16.81 11.12 19.16
N PHE A 277 -17.62 11.42 18.16
CA PHE A 277 -17.69 12.72 17.50
C PHE A 277 -19.05 13.39 17.73
N ARG A 278 -19.01 14.70 17.93
CA ARG A 278 -20.15 15.61 17.82
C ARG A 278 -19.74 16.76 16.90
N LEU A 279 -20.26 16.76 15.68
CA LEU A 279 -19.95 17.76 14.66
C LEU A 279 -21.04 18.82 14.61
N LYS A 280 -20.61 20.07 14.75
CA LYS A 280 -21.49 21.24 14.78
C LYS A 280 -20.81 22.43 14.08
N PRO A 281 -21.50 23.11 13.14
CA PRO A 281 -20.98 24.31 12.49
C PRO A 281 -20.85 25.50 13.46
N PRO A 282 -20.09 26.55 13.11
CA PRO A 282 -19.36 26.73 11.85
C PRO A 282 -18.08 25.89 11.79
N PHE A 283 -17.73 25.42 10.58
CA PHE A 283 -16.48 24.72 10.32
C PHE A 283 -15.45 25.70 9.75
N SER A 284 -14.39 25.95 10.49
CA SER A 284 -13.37 26.97 10.18
C SER A 284 -11.95 26.40 10.07
N LYS A 285 -11.75 25.13 10.44
CA LYS A 285 -10.44 24.45 10.50
C LYS A 285 -10.50 23.13 9.73
N GLU A 286 -9.34 22.63 9.33
CA GLU A 286 -9.23 21.28 8.76
C GLU A 286 -9.54 20.23 9.85
N LEU A 287 -10.40 19.27 9.53
CA LEU A 287 -10.52 18.06 10.33
C LEU A 287 -9.30 17.18 10.02
N PHE A 288 -8.48 16.94 11.03
CA PHE A 288 -7.27 16.14 10.94
C PHE A 288 -7.30 15.01 11.95
N ILE A 289 -7.02 13.80 11.51
CA ILE A 289 -6.76 12.65 12.40
C ILE A 289 -5.51 11.95 11.89
N GLU A 290 -4.58 11.67 12.80
CA GLU A 290 -3.39 10.86 12.55
C GLU A 290 -3.44 9.64 13.45
N GLU A 291 -3.33 8.47 12.83
CA GLU A 291 -3.23 7.18 13.50
C GLU A 291 -1.82 6.63 13.31
N VAL A 292 -1.23 6.14 14.40
CA VAL A 292 0.02 5.40 14.39
C VAL A 292 -0.19 4.11 15.15
N LEU A 293 0.00 2.97 14.48
CA LEU A 293 -0.09 1.66 15.11
C LEU A 293 1.13 0.80 14.82
N GLY A 294 1.36 -0.19 15.67
CA GLY A 294 2.42 -1.16 15.48
C GLY A 294 2.46 -2.21 16.58
N CYS A 295 3.49 -3.06 16.51
CA CYS A 295 3.79 -4.06 17.52
C CYS A 295 5.31 -4.35 17.51
N GLU A 296 5.80 -5.12 18.47
CA GLU A 296 7.20 -5.55 18.49
C GLU A 296 7.58 -6.30 17.20
N GLY A 297 8.70 -5.94 16.60
CA GLY A 297 9.24 -6.63 15.42
C GLY A 297 8.57 -6.28 14.08
N ALA A 298 7.45 -5.55 14.09
CA ALA A 298 6.78 -5.08 12.89
C ALA A 298 7.08 -3.60 12.59
N PRO A 299 7.09 -3.19 11.30
CA PRO A 299 7.15 -1.77 10.94
C PRO A 299 5.98 -0.96 11.53
N ILE A 300 6.25 0.30 11.87
CA ILE A 300 5.22 1.26 12.26
C ILE A 300 4.33 1.57 11.05
N ARG A 301 3.02 1.58 11.25
CA ARG A 301 2.04 2.03 10.26
C ARG A 301 1.47 3.38 10.68
N LYS A 302 1.56 4.35 9.77
CA LYS A 302 1.03 5.70 9.94
C LYS A 302 -0.06 5.99 8.90
N ILE A 303 -1.19 6.52 9.34
CA ILE A 303 -2.33 6.85 8.49
C ILE A 303 -2.80 8.26 8.85
N GLU A 304 -3.03 9.08 7.83
CA GLU A 304 -3.48 10.46 8.01
C GLU A 304 -4.80 10.69 7.27
N PHE A 305 -5.76 11.26 7.99
CA PHE A 305 -7.05 11.70 7.52
C PHE A 305 -7.08 13.23 7.54
N LYS A 306 -7.24 13.85 6.37
CA LYS A 306 -7.27 15.31 6.19
C LYS A 306 -8.51 15.73 5.42
N GLN A 307 -9.36 16.55 6.03
CA GLN A 307 -10.58 17.04 5.40
C GLN A 307 -10.72 18.57 5.56
N PRO A 308 -10.64 19.33 4.45
CA PRO A 308 -10.81 20.79 4.49
C PRO A 308 -12.18 21.21 5.03
N ALA A 309 -12.21 22.33 5.75
CA ALA A 309 -13.40 22.88 6.39
C ALA A 309 -14.60 22.99 5.43
N GLN A 310 -14.39 23.49 4.21
CA GLN A 310 -15.47 23.65 3.22
C GLN A 310 -16.08 22.30 2.81
N ASN A 311 -15.26 21.24 2.76
CA ASN A 311 -15.77 19.92 2.42
C ASN A 311 -16.46 19.25 3.60
N VAL A 312 -15.99 19.48 4.84
CA VAL A 312 -16.71 19.08 6.06
C VAL A 312 -18.11 19.72 6.06
N GLU A 313 -18.20 21.03 5.81
CA GLU A 313 -19.46 21.76 5.75
C GLU A 313 -20.40 21.22 4.66
N ARG A 314 -19.88 20.99 3.46
CA ARG A 314 -20.66 20.39 2.37
C ARG A 314 -21.22 19.02 2.75
N LEU A 315 -20.38 18.12 3.26
CA LEU A 315 -20.80 16.77 3.65
C LEU A 315 -21.82 16.81 4.80
N TYR A 316 -21.61 17.69 5.78
CA TYR A 316 -22.53 17.93 6.87
C TYR A 316 -23.91 18.35 6.35
N ASN A 317 -23.97 19.36 5.47
CA ASN A 317 -25.22 19.85 4.90
C ASN A 317 -25.92 18.80 4.03
N GLU A 318 -25.17 18.04 3.22
CA GLU A 318 -25.68 16.90 2.45
C GLU A 318 -26.35 15.85 3.37
N PHE A 319 -25.72 15.52 4.50
CA PHE A 319 -26.26 14.56 5.46
C PHE A 319 -27.53 15.05 6.14
N ILE A 320 -27.53 16.31 6.61
CA ILE A 320 -28.68 16.93 7.28
C ILE A 320 -29.90 17.06 6.35
N ALA A 321 -29.68 17.37 5.06
CA ALA A 321 -30.76 17.55 4.08
C ALA A 321 -31.47 16.22 3.74
N ASN A 322 -30.72 15.13 3.65
CA ASN A 322 -31.22 13.85 3.14
C ASN A 322 -31.78 12.91 4.22
N SER A 323 -31.67 13.24 5.52
CA SER A 323 -32.15 12.41 6.64
C SER A 323 -31.73 10.93 6.54
N MET A 324 -30.49 10.71 6.09
CA MET A 324 -29.98 9.39 5.68
C MET A 324 -29.90 8.39 6.83
N SER A 325 -30.35 7.15 6.61
CA SER A 325 -30.36 6.08 7.61
C SER A 325 -29.67 4.80 7.12
N GLY A 326 -29.07 4.03 8.03
CA GLY A 326 -28.45 2.75 7.70
C GLY A 326 -27.13 2.88 6.93
N LYS A 327 -27.01 2.19 5.78
CA LYS A 327 -25.75 2.12 4.97
C LYS A 327 -25.26 3.49 4.50
N GLU A 328 -26.17 4.43 4.30
CA GLU A 328 -25.85 5.81 3.90
C GLU A 328 -25.14 6.59 5.02
N SER A 329 -25.40 6.23 6.29
CA SER A 329 -24.73 6.82 7.46
C SER A 329 -23.27 6.38 7.55
N GLU A 330 -22.97 5.11 7.24
CA GLU A 330 -21.60 4.60 7.21
C GLU A 330 -20.78 5.26 6.10
N GLU A 331 -21.37 5.42 4.91
CA GLU A 331 -20.71 6.09 3.78
C GLU A 331 -20.43 7.56 4.08
N PHE A 332 -21.30 8.26 4.82
CA PHE A 332 -21.02 9.61 5.30
C PHE A 332 -19.75 9.65 6.17
N VAL A 333 -19.61 8.75 7.15
CA VAL A 333 -18.43 8.70 8.02
C VAL A 333 -17.17 8.34 7.22
N LYS A 334 -17.26 7.40 6.29
CA LYS A 334 -16.15 7.06 5.39
C LYS A 334 -15.73 8.27 4.55
N ARG A 335 -16.67 9.04 4.01
CA ARG A 335 -16.39 10.25 3.22
C ARG A 335 -15.81 11.38 4.07
N ILE A 336 -16.35 11.63 5.27
CA ILE A 336 -15.92 12.75 6.10
C ILE A 336 -14.51 12.53 6.65
N LEU A 337 -14.22 11.30 7.12
CA LEU A 337 -12.90 10.93 7.63
C LEU A 337 -11.95 10.46 6.54
N LYS A 338 -12.40 10.27 5.29
CA LYS A 338 -11.61 9.65 4.22
C LYS A 338 -11.02 8.29 4.63
N ILE A 339 -11.80 7.50 5.37
CA ILE A 339 -11.43 6.12 5.68
C ILE A 339 -11.31 5.39 4.32
N PRO A 340 -10.16 4.74 4.02
CA PRO A 340 -10.01 3.99 2.79
C PRO A 340 -11.10 2.92 2.71
N LYS A 341 -11.66 2.73 1.52
CA LYS A 341 -12.51 1.55 1.29
C LYS A 341 -11.66 0.33 1.62
N GLU A 342 -12.20 -0.61 2.38
CA GLU A 342 -11.59 -1.93 2.51
C GLU A 342 -11.33 -2.41 1.09
N GLU A 343 -10.06 -2.48 0.70
CA GLU A 343 -9.68 -3.19 -0.51
C GLU A 343 -10.19 -4.61 -0.26
N ALA A 344 -11.21 -5.02 -0.99
CA ALA A 344 -11.51 -6.43 -1.10
C ALA A 344 -10.19 -7.07 -1.54
N GLU A 345 -9.56 -7.81 -0.62
CA GLU A 345 -8.36 -8.58 -0.93
C GLU A 345 -8.80 -9.58 -2.02
N GLU A 346 -8.54 -9.25 -3.29
CA GLU A 346 -8.59 -10.18 -4.43
C GLU A 346 -7.32 -11.05 -4.47
#